data_AF-A0A6H9UZI2-F1
#
_entry.id   AF-A0A6H9UZI2-F1
#
_cell.length_a   1.000
_cell.length_b   1.000
_cell.length_c   1.000
_cell.angle_alpha   90.00
_cell.angle_beta   90.00
_cell.angle_gamma   90.00
#
_symmetry.space_group_name_H-M   'P 1'
#
loop_
_entity.id
_entity.type
_entity.pdbx_description
1 polymer ?
#
loop_
_entity_poly.entity_id
_entity_poly.type
_entity_poly.pdbx_seq_one_letter_code
_entity_poly.pdbx_strand_id
1 'polypeptide(L)'
;MAHLATPSLRGGLLVIQPLRRRHCAECGGGPLPLLVLEDEVLRCLDCADLGHLVFLPRGDTALTRRSREESSLSAVVVRFNRRKGRYERQGVLVEEAGLARAEERCLADAEARRRRRVRDARRRAAQDVRFTDAFAAEIRRLFPGCPADRARDIATHASVRGSGRVGRSAAGRALSEGAVTSAVVASVRHRDTAYDQLLMSGVPRHEARRRIAPTVETVLAAWRVGAGAGPGTGSRAEEAGGAGVGSEAGVDEGGSGGGPGGGGGGEKGR
;
A
#
# COMPACT_ATOMS: atom_id res chain seq x y z
N MET A 1 -16.95 -5.10 37.50
CA MET A 1 -16.47 -3.72 37.29
C MET A 1 -15.22 -3.80 36.41
N ALA A 2 -15.20 -3.14 35.25
CA ALA A 2 -14.05 -3.24 34.34
C ALA A 2 -12.90 -2.41 34.92
N HIS A 3 -11.81 -3.07 35.33
CA HIS A 3 -10.55 -2.42 35.65
C HIS A 3 -10.14 -1.55 34.46
N LEU A 4 -10.13 -0.23 34.67
CA LEU A 4 -9.55 0.70 33.73
C LEU A 4 -8.04 0.48 33.78
N ALA A 5 -7.53 -0.48 32.98
CA ALA A 5 -6.11 -0.61 32.79
C ALA A 5 -5.58 0.72 32.24
N THR A 6 -4.89 1.48 33.08
CA THR A 6 -4.27 2.76 32.76
C THR A 6 -3.26 2.53 31.64
N PRO A 7 -3.41 3.19 30.48
CA PRO A 7 -2.37 3.13 29.46
C PRO A 7 -1.13 3.84 29.99
N SER A 8 -0.09 3.11 30.40
CA SER A 8 1.16 3.75 30.80
C SER A 8 1.89 4.27 29.56
N LEU A 9 1.90 5.59 29.37
CA LEU A 9 2.92 6.23 28.55
C LEU A 9 4.14 6.39 29.45
N ARG A 10 5.21 5.62 29.18
CA ARG A 10 6.48 5.79 29.90
C ARG A 10 6.91 7.26 29.79
N GLY A 11 6.90 7.98 30.91
CA GLY A 11 7.50 9.29 31.08
C GLY A 11 6.65 10.53 30.75
N GLY A 12 5.31 10.46 30.67
CA GLY A 12 4.50 11.68 30.45
C GLY A 12 3.05 11.57 30.90
N LEU A 13 2.43 12.74 31.17
CA LEU A 13 1.04 12.85 31.62
C LEU A 13 0.06 12.33 30.55
N LEU A 14 -0.99 11.64 31.00
CA LEU A 14 -2.02 11.05 30.16
C LEU A 14 -3.39 11.56 30.57
N VAL A 15 -4.14 12.04 29.57
CA VAL A 15 -5.54 12.45 29.72
C VAL A 15 -6.42 11.53 28.88
N ILE A 16 -7.54 11.10 29.45
CA ILE A 16 -8.48 10.19 28.81
C ILE A 16 -9.74 10.95 28.43
N GLN A 17 -10.16 10.82 27.18
CA GLN A 17 -11.50 11.19 26.74
C GLN A 17 -12.45 10.00 27.01
N PRO A 18 -13.34 10.09 28.01
CA PRO A 18 -14.16 8.96 28.42
C PRO A 18 -15.25 8.64 27.39
N LEU A 19 -15.65 7.37 27.31
CA LEU A 19 -16.77 6.93 26.46
C LEU A 19 -18.13 7.00 27.18
N ARG A 20 -18.12 7.16 28.50
CA ARG A 20 -19.31 7.21 29.37
C ARG A 20 -19.23 8.46 30.24
N ARG A 21 -20.36 8.90 30.76
CA ARG A 21 -20.41 9.99 31.75
C ARG A 21 -19.59 9.62 32.99
N ARG A 22 -18.73 10.53 33.42
CA ARG A 22 -17.84 10.42 34.58
C ARG A 22 -17.83 11.76 35.31
N HIS A 23 -17.65 11.74 36.62
CA HIS A 23 -17.56 12.93 37.47
C HIS A 23 -16.22 12.92 38.20
N CYS A 24 -15.72 14.10 38.53
CA CYS A 24 -14.52 14.26 39.35
C CYS A 24 -14.79 13.74 40.76
N ALA A 25 -13.90 12.94 41.30
CA ALA A 25 -14.02 12.45 42.66
C ALA A 25 -13.65 13.50 43.73
N GLU A 26 -13.09 14.64 43.33
CA GLU A 26 -12.73 15.73 44.26
C GLU A 26 -13.85 16.75 44.38
N CYS A 27 -14.12 17.47 43.29
CA CYS A 27 -15.09 18.55 43.26
C CYS A 27 -16.51 18.10 42.87
N GLY A 28 -16.70 16.83 42.54
CA GLY A 28 -17.99 16.31 42.04
C GLY A 28 -18.36 16.76 40.62
N GLY A 29 -17.55 17.61 39.98
CA GLY A 29 -17.85 18.21 38.68
C GLY A 29 -17.98 17.19 37.55
N GLY A 30 -18.89 17.44 36.60
CA GLY A 30 -19.07 16.62 35.41
C GLY A 30 -20.42 16.83 34.71
N PRO A 31 -20.69 16.09 33.62
CA PRO A 31 -19.87 15.02 33.06
C PRO A 31 -18.56 15.52 32.45
N LEU A 32 -17.44 14.87 32.79
CA LEU A 32 -16.11 15.27 32.35
C LEU A 32 -15.87 14.94 30.86
N PRO A 33 -15.52 15.94 30.03
CA PRO A 33 -15.13 15.70 28.63
C PRO A 33 -13.71 15.12 28.51
N LEU A 34 -12.86 15.42 29.48
CA LEU A 34 -11.49 14.94 29.64
C LEU A 34 -11.26 14.66 31.13
N LEU A 35 -10.53 13.60 31.45
CA LEU A 35 -10.19 13.24 32.82
C LEU A 35 -8.75 12.72 32.93
N VAL A 36 -8.20 12.85 34.12
CA VAL A 36 -6.94 12.23 34.53
C VAL A 36 -7.26 11.08 35.48
N LEU A 37 -6.45 10.04 35.43
CA LEU A 37 -6.44 8.99 36.44
C LEU A 37 -5.19 9.17 37.31
N GLU A 38 -5.38 9.68 38.52
CA GLU A 38 -4.34 9.92 39.52
C GLU A 38 -4.66 9.08 40.75
N ASP A 39 -3.69 8.29 41.23
CA ASP A 39 -3.87 7.41 42.39
C ASP A 39 -5.14 6.54 42.32
N GLU A 40 -5.42 6.01 41.13
CA GLU A 40 -6.62 5.21 40.81
C GLU A 40 -7.97 5.97 40.88
N VAL A 41 -7.93 7.28 41.07
CA VAL A 41 -9.08 8.16 41.19
C VAL A 41 -9.24 9.04 39.95
N LEU A 42 -10.49 9.28 39.53
CA LEU A 42 -10.80 10.14 38.39
C LEU A 42 -10.83 11.61 38.84
N ARG A 43 -9.96 12.43 38.25
CA ARG A 43 -9.92 13.90 38.46
C ARG A 43 -10.29 14.66 37.19
N CYS A 44 -10.93 15.82 37.34
CA CYS A 44 -11.06 16.78 36.24
C CYS A 44 -9.71 17.45 35.96
N LEU A 45 -9.61 18.20 34.86
CA LEU A 45 -8.36 18.88 34.53
C LEU A 45 -7.98 19.92 35.58
N ASP A 46 -8.94 20.64 36.16
CA ASP A 46 -8.66 21.67 37.17
C ASP A 46 -8.10 21.07 38.46
N CYS A 47 -8.74 20.01 38.99
CA CYS A 47 -8.27 19.30 40.19
C CYS A 47 -6.94 18.56 39.98
N ALA A 48 -6.57 18.28 38.73
CA ALA A 48 -5.29 17.69 38.37
C ALA A 48 -4.24 18.74 37.96
N ASP A 49 -4.49 20.03 38.20
CA ASP A 49 -3.64 21.16 37.82
C ASP A 49 -3.34 21.27 36.32
N LEU A 50 -4.16 20.67 35.45
CA LEU A 50 -4.07 20.73 33.98
C LEU A 50 -5.11 21.66 33.33
N GLY A 51 -5.96 22.31 34.13
CA GLY A 51 -7.06 23.17 33.64
C GLY A 51 -6.62 24.35 32.79
N HIS A 52 -5.38 24.81 32.98
CA HIS A 52 -4.78 25.93 32.23
C HIS A 52 -4.21 25.51 30.86
N LEU A 53 -4.22 24.22 30.52
CA LEU A 53 -3.71 23.73 29.24
C LEU A 53 -4.78 23.77 28.16
N VAL A 54 -4.38 24.14 26.94
CA VAL A 54 -5.23 24.17 25.77
C VAL A 54 -5.13 22.85 24.99
N PHE A 55 -6.27 22.36 24.51
CA PHE A 55 -6.33 21.10 23.76
C PHE A 55 -6.04 21.33 22.28
N LEU A 56 -4.92 20.79 21.80
CA LEU A 56 -4.56 20.72 20.39
C LEU A 56 -4.95 19.34 19.82
N PRO A 57 -5.92 19.26 18.90
CA PRO A 57 -6.28 17.99 18.25
C PRO A 57 -5.14 17.45 17.38
N ARG A 58 -5.13 16.13 17.17
CA ARG A 58 -4.22 15.48 16.23
C ARG A 58 -4.45 15.98 14.80
N GLY A 59 -3.39 16.11 14.02
CA GLY A 59 -3.49 16.43 12.59
C GLY A 59 -2.14 16.85 12.00
N ASP A 60 -1.72 18.07 12.30
CA ASP A 60 -0.39 18.54 11.90
C ASP A 60 0.68 18.01 12.87
N THR A 61 1.44 17.03 12.39
CA THR A 61 2.52 16.40 13.17
C THR A 61 3.62 17.40 13.56
N ALA A 62 3.90 18.40 12.70
CA ALA A 62 4.89 19.42 13.02
C ALA A 62 4.38 20.32 14.14
N LEU A 63 3.11 20.75 14.07
CA LEU A 63 2.50 21.58 15.10
C LEU A 63 2.41 20.83 16.44
N THR A 64 1.81 19.65 16.47
CA THR A 64 1.68 18.84 17.70
C THR A 64 3.04 18.53 18.35
N ARG A 65 4.08 18.25 17.55
CA ARG A 65 5.43 18.04 18.09
C ARG A 65 6.01 19.33 18.67
N ARG A 66 5.94 20.44 17.93
CA ARG A 66 6.50 21.73 18.35
C ARG A 66 5.78 22.29 19.57
N SER A 67 4.45 22.24 19.62
CA SER A 67 3.70 22.72 20.79
C SER A 67 4.12 21.98 22.06
N ARG A 68 4.43 20.67 21.97
CA ARG A 68 4.98 19.93 23.12
C ARG A 68 6.42 20.30 23.46
N GLU A 69 7.24 20.66 22.48
CA GLU A 69 8.63 21.12 22.70
C GLU A 69 8.67 22.53 23.30
N GLU A 70 7.72 23.37 22.92
CA GLU A 70 7.59 24.76 23.35
C GLU A 70 6.85 24.93 24.67
N SER A 71 6.17 23.88 25.17
CA SER A 71 5.48 23.89 26.46
C SER A 71 6.28 23.22 27.55
N SER A 72 6.30 23.83 28.74
CA SER A 72 6.93 23.23 29.92
C SER A 72 6.11 22.04 30.46
N LEU A 73 4.77 22.16 30.39
CA LEU A 73 3.81 21.12 30.75
C LEU A 73 3.03 20.65 29.52
N SER A 74 2.90 19.33 29.35
CA SER A 74 2.04 18.76 28.32
C SER A 74 1.48 17.39 28.70
N ALA A 75 0.27 17.08 28.24
CA ALA A 75 -0.38 15.79 28.46
C ALA A 75 -0.92 15.21 27.15
N VAL A 76 -0.75 13.89 26.95
CA VAL A 76 -1.27 13.22 25.75
C VAL A 76 -2.73 12.83 25.98
N VAL A 77 -3.60 13.23 25.06
CA VAL A 77 -5.03 12.88 25.12
C VAL A 77 -5.28 11.61 24.32
N VAL A 78 -5.91 10.62 24.94
CA VAL A 78 -6.29 9.35 24.33
C VAL A 78 -7.78 9.07 24.45
N ARG A 79 -8.30 8.27 23.51
CA ARG A 79 -9.68 7.77 23.55
C ARG A 79 -9.71 6.31 23.19
N PHE A 80 -10.53 5.53 23.89
CA PHE A 80 -10.69 4.12 23.58
C PHE A 80 -11.47 3.93 22.27
N ASN A 81 -10.88 3.22 21.31
CA ASN A 81 -11.54 2.83 20.08
C ASN A 81 -12.17 1.44 20.25
N ARG A 82 -13.50 1.40 20.44
CA ARG A 82 -14.26 0.15 20.67
C ARG A 82 -14.07 -0.87 19.55
N ARG A 83 -14.04 -0.42 18.28
CA ARG A 83 -13.92 -1.30 17.12
C ARG A 83 -12.56 -2.00 17.06
N LYS A 84 -11.49 -1.32 17.50
CA LYS A 84 -10.12 -1.83 17.46
C LYS A 84 -9.62 -2.37 18.81
N GLY A 85 -10.44 -2.29 19.86
CA GLY A 85 -10.09 -2.77 21.20
C GLY A 85 -8.88 -2.09 21.83
N ARG A 86 -8.56 -0.84 21.46
CA ARG A 86 -7.35 -0.15 21.94
C ARG A 86 -7.53 1.35 22.08
N TYR A 87 -6.71 1.99 22.90
CA TYR A 87 -6.61 3.45 22.96
C TYR A 87 -5.93 4.04 21.72
N GLU A 88 -6.49 5.11 21.20
CA GLU A 88 -5.91 5.91 20.12
C GLU A 88 -5.66 7.33 20.61
N ARG A 89 -4.49 7.90 20.27
CA ARG A 89 -4.19 9.30 20.52
C ARG A 89 -5.16 10.21 19.76
N GLN A 90 -5.73 11.19 20.46
CA GLN A 90 -6.67 12.18 19.93
C GLN A 90 -6.03 13.56 19.77
N GLY A 91 -5.00 13.86 20.56
CA GLY A 91 -4.34 15.16 20.57
C GLY A 91 -3.44 15.30 21.78
N VAL A 92 -3.11 16.54 22.11
CA VAL A 92 -2.24 16.89 23.23
C VAL A 92 -2.81 18.12 23.93
N LEU A 93 -2.67 18.18 25.26
CA LEU A 93 -2.83 19.39 26.05
C LEU A 93 -1.46 20.04 26.19
N VAL A 94 -1.39 21.34 25.93
CA VAL A 94 -0.17 22.15 25.92
C VAL A 94 -0.46 23.53 26.47
N GLU A 95 0.56 24.27 26.86
CA GLU A 95 0.42 25.66 27.27
C GLU A 95 0.05 26.53 26.07
N GLU A 96 -0.83 27.52 26.26
CA GLU A 96 -1.25 28.46 25.21
C GLU A 96 -0.06 29.21 24.59
N ALA A 97 0.86 29.69 25.43
CA ALA A 97 2.07 30.37 24.95
C ALA A 97 2.99 29.43 24.14
N GLY A 98 3.06 28.15 24.51
CA GLY A 98 3.83 27.14 23.75
C GLY A 98 3.17 26.82 22.41
N LEU A 99 1.83 26.76 22.37
CA LEU A 99 1.08 26.62 21.13
C LEU A 99 1.32 27.80 20.18
N ALA A 100 1.21 29.04 20.67
CA ALA A 100 1.42 30.24 19.86
C ALA A 100 2.83 30.30 19.22
N ARG A 101 3.89 30.03 20.01
CA ARG A 101 5.26 29.93 19.48
C ARG A 101 5.40 28.82 18.43
N ALA A 102 4.75 27.68 18.66
CA ALA A 102 4.79 26.57 17.71
C ALA A 102 4.08 26.90 16.39
N GLU A 103 2.96 27.64 16.43
CA GLU A 103 2.24 28.12 15.26
C GLU A 103 3.09 29.09 14.44
N GLU A 104 3.70 30.09 15.08
CA GLU A 104 4.61 31.04 14.42
C GLU A 104 5.76 30.31 13.70
N ARG A 105 6.42 29.38 14.40
CA ARG A 105 7.48 28.54 13.80
C ARG A 105 6.97 27.69 12.63
N CYS A 106 5.74 27.17 12.72
CA CYS A 106 5.11 26.39 11.65
C CYS A 106 4.76 27.21 10.41
N LEU A 107 4.35 28.46 10.60
CA LEU A 107 4.09 29.40 9.51
C LEU A 107 5.39 29.82 8.84
N ALA A 108 6.42 30.16 9.64
CA ALA A 108 7.71 30.60 9.13
C ALA A 108 8.38 29.59 8.19
N ASP A 109 8.24 28.28 8.45
CA ASP A 109 8.85 27.23 7.63
C ASP A 109 7.87 26.47 6.72
N ALA A 110 6.61 26.90 6.64
CA ALA A 110 5.56 26.19 5.90
C ALA A 110 5.93 25.94 4.43
N GLU A 111 6.41 26.97 3.73
CA GLU A 111 6.76 26.89 2.31
C GLU A 111 8.02 26.04 2.08
N ALA A 112 9.04 26.18 2.94
CA ALA A 112 10.23 25.34 2.88
C ALA A 112 9.88 23.86 3.06
N ARG A 113 9.02 23.53 4.03
CA ARG A 113 8.49 22.17 4.23
C ARG A 113 7.69 21.70 3.02
N ARG A 114 6.84 22.54 2.44
CA ARG A 114 6.06 22.22 1.23
C ARG A 114 6.96 21.89 0.05
N ARG A 115 7.95 22.73 -0.25
CA ARG A 115 8.93 22.49 -1.32
C ARG A 115 9.72 21.21 -1.10
N ARG A 116 10.13 20.93 0.14
CA ARG A 116 10.81 19.67 0.48
C ARG A 116 9.91 18.46 0.24
N ARG A 117 8.64 18.52 0.66
CA ARG A 117 7.66 17.43 0.41
C ARG A 117 7.48 17.16 -1.08
N VAL A 118 7.37 18.20 -1.90
CA VAL A 118 7.26 18.06 -3.37
C VAL A 118 8.51 17.41 -3.96
N ARG A 119 9.71 17.89 -3.61
CA ARG A 119 10.97 17.30 -4.08
C ARG A 119 11.12 15.85 -3.63
N ASP A 120 10.80 15.55 -2.37
CA ASP A 120 10.86 14.19 -1.84
C ASP A 120 9.83 13.27 -2.52
N ALA A 121 8.64 13.77 -2.85
CA ALA A 121 7.64 13.02 -3.60
C ALA A 121 8.13 12.69 -5.01
N ARG A 122 8.71 13.66 -5.73
CA ARG A 122 9.31 13.44 -7.05
C ARG A 122 10.45 12.42 -6.98
N ARG A 123 11.36 12.56 -6.01
CA ARG A 123 12.46 11.62 -5.80
C ARG A 123 11.94 10.20 -5.52
N ARG A 124 10.91 10.07 -4.68
CA ARG A 124 10.29 8.78 -4.36
C ARG A 124 9.61 8.16 -5.58
N ALA A 125 8.90 8.94 -6.39
CA ALA A 125 8.29 8.45 -7.63
C ALA A 125 9.36 7.92 -8.61
N ALA A 126 10.45 8.68 -8.79
CA ALA A 126 11.56 8.24 -9.64
C ALA A 126 12.23 6.96 -9.11
N GLN A 127 12.41 6.82 -7.80
CA GLN A 127 12.92 5.59 -7.18
C GLN A 127 11.97 4.40 -7.37
N ASP A 128 10.66 4.64 -7.35
CA ASP A 128 9.66 3.59 -7.54
C ASP A 128 9.70 3.04 -8.96
N VAL A 129 9.80 3.91 -9.97
CA VAL A 129 9.98 3.52 -11.37
C VAL A 129 11.25 2.69 -11.53
N ARG A 130 12.40 3.20 -11.04
CA ARG A 130 13.68 2.47 -11.10
C ARG A 130 13.62 1.10 -10.42
N PHE A 131 12.94 1.01 -9.28
CA PHE A 131 12.76 -0.25 -8.57
C PHE A 131 11.90 -1.23 -9.40
N THR A 132 10.79 -0.76 -9.98
CA THR A 132 9.95 -1.58 -10.86
C THR A 132 10.72 -2.07 -12.09
N ASP A 133 11.50 -1.21 -12.73
CA ASP A 133 12.31 -1.58 -13.89
C ASP A 133 13.38 -2.63 -13.53
N ALA A 134 14.08 -2.43 -12.41
CA ALA A 134 15.07 -3.38 -11.90
C ALA A 134 14.44 -4.73 -11.54
N PHE A 135 13.27 -4.73 -10.91
CA PHE A 135 12.54 -5.95 -10.59
C PHE A 135 12.10 -6.69 -11.86
N ALA A 136 11.61 -5.97 -12.88
CA ALA A 136 11.24 -6.55 -14.16
C ALA A 136 12.45 -7.13 -14.90
N ALA A 137 13.60 -6.46 -14.84
CA ALA A 137 14.86 -6.94 -15.40
C ALA A 137 15.32 -8.22 -14.71
N GLU A 138 15.22 -8.29 -13.37
CA GLU A 138 15.59 -9.48 -12.61
C GLU A 138 14.66 -10.66 -12.88
N ILE A 139 13.36 -10.43 -13.06
CA ILE A 139 12.44 -11.48 -13.55
C ILE A 139 12.93 -12.02 -14.89
N ARG A 140 13.24 -11.16 -15.87
CA ARG A 140 13.70 -11.60 -17.19
C ARG A 140 15.03 -12.32 -17.14
N ARG A 141 15.90 -11.99 -16.17
CA ARG A 141 17.17 -12.69 -15.94
C ARG A 141 16.95 -14.11 -15.41
N LEU A 142 16.05 -14.27 -14.43
CA LEU A 142 15.75 -15.56 -13.78
C LEU A 142 14.82 -16.45 -14.63
N PHE A 143 13.97 -15.82 -15.45
CA PHE A 143 12.94 -16.44 -16.26
C PHE A 143 12.99 -15.90 -17.70
N PRO A 144 14.00 -16.26 -18.50
CA PRO A 144 14.21 -15.71 -19.85
C PRO A 144 13.05 -15.98 -20.83
N GLY A 145 12.26 -17.03 -20.61
CA GLY A 145 11.06 -17.34 -21.39
C GLY A 145 9.79 -16.60 -20.94
N CYS A 146 9.86 -15.79 -19.88
CA CYS A 146 8.72 -14.98 -19.42
C CYS A 146 8.50 -13.79 -20.38
N PRO A 147 7.27 -13.59 -20.89
CA PRO A 147 6.96 -12.46 -21.76
C PRO A 147 7.31 -11.11 -21.09
N ALA A 148 7.81 -10.16 -21.88
CA ALA A 148 8.34 -8.90 -21.34
C ALA A 148 7.25 -8.03 -20.67
N ASP A 149 6.05 -8.00 -21.26
CA ASP A 149 4.84 -7.40 -20.68
C ASP A 149 4.45 -8.10 -19.38
N ARG A 150 4.47 -9.44 -19.34
CA ARG A 150 4.18 -10.24 -18.14
C ARG A 150 5.16 -9.93 -17.00
N ALA A 151 6.46 -9.82 -17.29
CA ALA A 151 7.46 -9.44 -16.30
C ALA A 151 7.24 -8.01 -15.77
N ARG A 152 6.86 -7.06 -16.63
CA ARG A 152 6.51 -5.69 -16.22
C ARG A 152 5.27 -5.64 -15.33
N ASP A 153 4.23 -6.40 -15.67
CA ASP A 153 3.00 -6.52 -14.87
C ASP A 153 3.31 -7.02 -13.46
N ILE A 154 4.10 -8.10 -13.35
CA ILE A 154 4.50 -8.69 -12.07
C ILE A 154 5.30 -7.70 -11.25
N ALA A 155 6.29 -7.04 -11.86
CA ALA A 155 7.13 -6.05 -11.20
C ALA A 155 6.31 -4.85 -10.70
N THR A 156 5.40 -4.33 -11.54
CA THR A 156 4.50 -3.23 -11.18
C THR A 156 3.64 -3.64 -9.98
N HIS A 157 3.03 -4.82 -10.03
CA HIS A 157 2.21 -5.34 -8.95
C HIS A 157 3.00 -5.53 -7.65
N ALA A 158 4.22 -6.06 -7.73
CA ALA A 158 5.10 -6.28 -6.58
C ALA A 158 5.64 -4.98 -5.96
N SER A 159 5.75 -3.90 -6.75
CA SER A 159 6.36 -2.62 -6.35
C SER A 159 5.43 -1.65 -5.63
N VAL A 160 4.11 -1.91 -5.63
CA VAL A 160 3.08 -1.05 -5.02
C VAL A 160 3.34 -0.82 -3.52
N ARG A 161 3.48 0.45 -3.12
CA ARG A 161 3.71 0.85 -1.72
C ARG A 161 2.52 0.53 -0.81
N GLY A 162 2.81 0.24 0.46
CA GLY A 162 1.80 0.14 1.52
C GLY A 162 0.90 -1.10 1.49
N SER A 163 1.12 -2.01 0.54
CA SER A 163 0.29 -3.21 0.32
C SER A 163 0.75 -4.45 1.10
N GLY A 164 1.88 -4.38 1.81
CA GLY A 164 2.50 -5.55 2.45
C GLY A 164 3.13 -6.55 1.48
N ARG A 165 3.30 -6.18 0.19
CA ARG A 165 3.82 -7.07 -0.86
C ARG A 165 5.35 -7.21 -0.82
N VAL A 166 5.81 -8.30 -1.43
CA VAL A 166 7.21 -8.78 -1.40
C VAL A 166 8.21 -7.71 -1.82
N GLY A 167 7.91 -6.85 -2.79
CA GLY A 167 8.85 -5.86 -3.34
C GLY A 167 9.43 -4.87 -2.33
N ARG A 168 8.84 -4.72 -1.14
CA ARG A 168 9.41 -3.87 -0.08
C ARG A 168 9.70 -4.59 1.23
N SER A 169 9.76 -5.91 1.23
CA SER A 169 10.51 -6.64 2.24
C SER A 169 12.01 -6.36 2.08
N ALA A 170 12.83 -6.70 3.07
CA ALA A 170 14.30 -6.59 2.92
C ALA A 170 14.79 -7.41 1.71
N ALA A 171 14.30 -8.65 1.58
CA ALA A 171 14.60 -9.56 0.47
C ALA A 171 14.13 -9.00 -0.90
N GLY A 172 12.93 -8.41 -0.97
CA GLY A 172 12.43 -7.82 -2.20
C GLY A 172 13.16 -6.53 -2.60
N ARG A 173 13.61 -5.71 -1.63
CA ARG A 173 14.48 -4.56 -1.92
C ARG A 173 15.86 -4.97 -2.42
N ALA A 174 16.38 -6.09 -1.93
CA ALA A 174 17.62 -6.68 -2.39
C ALA A 174 17.47 -7.46 -3.71
N LEU A 175 16.25 -7.51 -4.28
CA LEU A 175 15.92 -8.31 -5.47
C LEU A 175 16.41 -9.75 -5.33
N SER A 176 16.29 -10.33 -4.13
CA SER A 176 16.75 -11.70 -3.92
C SER A 176 15.97 -12.68 -4.80
N GLU A 177 16.66 -13.69 -5.31
CA GLU A 177 16.07 -14.69 -6.20
C GLU A 177 14.79 -15.32 -5.62
N GLY A 178 14.80 -15.66 -4.33
CA GLY A 178 13.62 -16.21 -3.65
C GLY A 178 12.44 -15.23 -3.58
N ALA A 179 12.70 -13.93 -3.41
CA ALA A 179 11.66 -12.91 -3.38
C ALA A 179 11.08 -12.66 -4.77
N VAL A 180 11.93 -12.59 -5.80
CA VAL A 180 11.50 -12.42 -7.20
C VAL A 180 10.71 -13.64 -7.66
N THR A 181 11.22 -14.85 -7.41
CA THR A 181 10.52 -16.12 -7.71
C THR A 181 9.17 -16.18 -7.02
N SER A 182 9.08 -15.80 -5.73
CA SER A 182 7.81 -15.78 -5.00
C SER A 182 6.77 -14.84 -5.64
N ALA A 183 7.20 -13.70 -6.17
CA ALA A 183 6.32 -12.79 -6.88
C ALA A 183 5.83 -13.37 -8.21
N VAL A 184 6.71 -14.06 -8.96
CA VAL A 184 6.34 -14.75 -10.20
C VAL A 184 5.37 -15.89 -9.91
N VAL A 185 5.67 -16.77 -8.95
CA VAL A 185 4.78 -17.86 -8.48
C VAL A 185 3.41 -17.32 -8.11
N ALA A 186 3.35 -16.22 -7.35
CA ALA A 186 2.09 -15.60 -6.98
C ALA A 186 1.31 -15.14 -8.20
N SER A 187 1.97 -14.51 -9.18
CA SER A 187 1.31 -14.08 -10.42
C SER A 187 0.80 -15.26 -11.26
N VAL A 188 1.58 -16.32 -11.39
CA VAL A 188 1.20 -17.53 -12.14
C VAL A 188 0.00 -18.19 -11.48
N ARG A 189 0.04 -18.36 -10.15
CA ARG A 189 -1.08 -18.89 -9.37
C ARG A 189 -2.40 -18.18 -9.67
N HIS A 190 -2.41 -16.85 -9.68
CA HIS A 190 -3.65 -16.10 -9.80
C HIS A 190 -4.16 -15.93 -11.25
N ARG A 191 -3.28 -15.99 -12.25
CA ARG A 191 -3.65 -15.68 -13.64
C ARG A 191 -3.60 -16.87 -14.59
N ASP A 192 -2.82 -17.89 -14.25
CA ASP A 192 -2.54 -19.02 -15.13
C ASP A 192 -3.12 -20.33 -14.55
N THR A 193 -3.90 -20.26 -13.47
CA THR A 193 -4.52 -21.43 -12.83
C THR A 193 -5.94 -21.12 -12.33
N ALA A 194 -6.71 -22.17 -12.01
CA ALA A 194 -8.04 -22.04 -11.41
C ALA A 194 -8.03 -21.64 -9.92
N TYR A 195 -6.92 -21.11 -9.38
CA TYR A 195 -6.77 -20.81 -7.95
C TYR A 195 -7.89 -19.93 -7.40
N ASP A 196 -8.22 -18.85 -8.08
CA ASP A 196 -9.24 -17.90 -7.61
C ASP A 196 -10.64 -18.55 -7.62
N GLN A 197 -10.93 -19.39 -8.62
CA GLN A 197 -12.18 -20.15 -8.67
C GLN A 197 -12.28 -21.16 -7.52
N LEU A 198 -11.20 -21.88 -7.22
CA LEU A 198 -11.13 -22.81 -6.08
C LEU A 198 -11.37 -22.09 -4.75
N LEU A 199 -10.82 -20.89 -4.57
CA LEU A 199 -11.08 -20.11 -3.36
C LEU A 199 -12.54 -19.65 -3.27
N MET A 200 -13.13 -19.24 -4.39
CA MET A 200 -14.53 -18.81 -4.43
C MET A 200 -15.50 -19.96 -4.23
N SER A 201 -15.13 -21.19 -4.59
CA SER A 201 -15.90 -22.40 -4.29
C SER A 201 -15.67 -22.96 -2.88
N GLY A 202 -14.93 -22.23 -2.02
CA GLY A 202 -14.74 -22.59 -0.62
C GLY A 202 -13.58 -23.56 -0.35
N VAL A 203 -12.77 -23.91 -1.35
CA VAL A 203 -11.62 -24.79 -1.16
C VAL A 203 -10.58 -24.10 -0.25
N PRO A 204 -10.11 -24.76 0.82
CA PRO A 204 -9.07 -24.20 1.69
C PRO A 204 -7.78 -23.84 0.93
N ARG A 205 -7.14 -22.74 1.33
CA ARG A 205 -5.96 -22.19 0.62
C ARG A 205 -4.82 -23.19 0.44
N HIS A 206 -4.56 -24.04 1.44
CA HIS A 206 -3.48 -25.02 1.39
C HIS A 206 -3.78 -26.09 0.33
N GLU A 207 -5.04 -26.54 0.25
CA GLU A 207 -5.50 -27.52 -0.72
C GLU A 207 -5.55 -26.92 -2.13
N ALA A 208 -6.09 -25.71 -2.28
CA ALA A 208 -6.10 -25.01 -3.56
C ALA A 208 -4.66 -24.84 -4.11
N ARG A 209 -3.69 -24.51 -3.24
CA ARG A 209 -2.26 -24.43 -3.61
C ARG A 209 -1.70 -25.79 -4.03
N ARG A 210 -2.04 -26.87 -3.31
CA ARG A 210 -1.60 -28.23 -3.64
C ARG A 210 -2.12 -28.66 -5.02
N ARG A 211 -3.39 -28.38 -5.32
CA ARG A 211 -4.03 -28.77 -6.60
C ARG A 211 -3.41 -28.07 -7.82
N ILE A 212 -3.05 -26.80 -7.70
CA ILE A 212 -2.49 -26.03 -8.81
C ILE A 212 -0.96 -26.15 -8.95
N ALA A 213 -0.29 -26.74 -7.95
CA ALA A 213 1.18 -26.78 -7.90
C ALA A 213 1.82 -27.34 -9.19
N PRO A 214 1.32 -28.45 -9.77
CA PRO A 214 1.87 -28.96 -11.03
C PRO A 214 1.78 -27.96 -12.18
N THR A 215 0.63 -27.29 -12.35
CA THR A 215 0.44 -26.26 -13.39
C THR A 215 1.39 -25.09 -13.21
N VAL A 216 1.56 -24.62 -11.97
CA VAL A 216 2.51 -23.55 -11.65
C VAL A 216 3.93 -23.97 -11.98
N GLU A 217 4.34 -25.18 -11.61
CA GLU A 217 5.67 -25.73 -11.89
C GLU A 217 5.93 -25.84 -13.40
N THR A 218 4.96 -26.31 -14.18
CA THR A 218 5.07 -26.39 -15.65
C THR A 218 5.33 -25.02 -16.28
N VAL A 219 4.57 -23.99 -15.88
CA VAL A 219 4.75 -22.62 -16.40
C VAL A 219 6.13 -22.07 -16.03
N LEU A 220 6.55 -22.24 -14.77
CA LEU A 220 7.85 -21.76 -14.30
C LEU A 220 9.02 -22.48 -15.00
N ALA A 221 8.90 -23.79 -15.23
CA ALA A 221 9.90 -24.57 -15.96
C ALA A 221 10.04 -24.07 -17.40
N ALA A 222 8.93 -23.84 -18.10
CA ALA A 222 8.94 -23.29 -19.45
C ALA A 222 9.62 -21.91 -19.51
N TRP A 223 9.35 -21.04 -18.52
CA TRP A 223 9.96 -19.71 -18.48
C TRP A 223 11.44 -19.71 -18.07
N ARG A 224 11.95 -20.75 -17.42
CA ARG A 224 13.38 -20.86 -17.07
C ARG A 224 14.26 -21.24 -18.25
N VAL A 225 13.76 -22.08 -19.16
CA VAL A 225 14.57 -22.62 -20.28
C VAL A 225 14.64 -21.64 -21.46
N GLY A 226 13.70 -20.69 -21.56
CA GLY A 226 13.59 -19.80 -22.72
C GLY A 226 13.03 -20.55 -23.94
N ALA A 227 12.18 -19.89 -24.72
CA ALA A 227 11.69 -20.47 -25.98
C ALA A 227 12.83 -20.46 -27.03
N GLY A 228 13.77 -21.39 -26.91
CA GLY A 228 14.96 -21.47 -27.76
C GLY A 228 15.59 -22.86 -27.89
N ALA A 229 14.90 -23.92 -27.45
CA ALA A 229 15.34 -25.30 -27.69
C ALA A 229 14.11 -26.23 -27.74
N GLY A 230 13.37 -26.20 -28.84
CA GLY A 230 12.49 -27.31 -29.19
C GLY A 230 13.37 -28.52 -29.60
N PRO A 231 13.04 -29.76 -29.21
CA PRO A 231 13.75 -30.92 -29.70
C PRO A 231 13.48 -31.05 -31.20
N GLY A 232 14.54 -30.99 -32.01
CA GLY A 232 14.47 -31.28 -33.43
C GLY A 232 13.97 -32.71 -33.64
N THR A 233 12.71 -32.85 -34.02
CA THR A 233 12.20 -34.08 -34.61
C THR A 233 12.80 -34.18 -36.01
N GLY A 234 13.93 -34.88 -36.11
CA GLY A 234 14.47 -35.35 -37.37
C GLY A 234 13.51 -36.38 -37.98
N SER A 235 12.61 -35.92 -38.84
CA SER A 235 11.94 -36.78 -39.82
C SER A 235 12.86 -36.86 -41.04
N ARG A 236 13.44 -38.05 -41.26
CA ARG A 236 14.02 -38.45 -42.54
C ARG A 236 12.86 -38.54 -43.53
N ALA A 237 12.86 -37.66 -44.52
CA ALA A 237 12.09 -37.83 -45.75
C ALA A 237 12.99 -38.54 -46.76
N GLU A 238 12.60 -39.75 -47.14
CA GLU A 238 13.14 -40.52 -48.26
C GLU A 238 12.16 -40.37 -49.43
N GLU A 239 12.70 -40.09 -50.61
CA GLU A 239 12.00 -39.75 -51.85
C GLU A 239 11.25 -40.92 -52.50
N ALA A 240 10.13 -40.60 -53.17
CA ALA A 240 9.70 -41.03 -54.51
C ALA A 240 8.19 -40.67 -54.60
N GLY A 241 7.68 -39.87 -55.53
CA GLY A 241 7.90 -39.82 -56.97
C GLY A 241 6.51 -39.93 -57.62
N GLY A 242 6.05 -38.93 -58.38
CA GLY A 242 4.74 -39.00 -59.04
C GLY A 242 4.30 -37.69 -59.68
N ALA A 243 4.33 -37.68 -61.00
CA ALA A 243 4.16 -36.53 -61.88
C ALA A 243 2.69 -36.19 -62.23
N GLY A 244 2.48 -34.92 -62.62
CA GLY A 244 1.41 -34.46 -63.54
C GLY A 244 0.03 -34.19 -62.92
N VAL A 245 -0.82 -33.27 -63.39
CA VAL A 245 -0.85 -32.39 -64.57
C VAL A 245 -1.92 -31.32 -64.30
N GLY A 246 -1.72 -30.06 -64.75
CA GLY A 246 -2.74 -29.34 -65.52
C GLY A 246 -3.74 -28.38 -64.85
N SER A 247 -3.78 -27.15 -65.42
CA SER A 247 -4.91 -26.20 -65.55
C SER A 247 -5.57 -25.60 -64.32
N GLU A 248 -6.16 -24.40 -64.33
CA GLU A 248 -6.17 -23.17 -65.14
C GLU A 248 -7.12 -22.20 -64.38
N ALA A 249 -7.13 -20.92 -64.78
CA ALA A 249 -8.06 -19.83 -64.38
C ALA A 249 -7.80 -19.21 -62.98
N GLY A 250 -7.56 -17.90 -62.80
CA GLY A 250 -7.79 -16.73 -63.65
C GLY A 250 -9.08 -16.01 -63.26
N VAL A 251 -8.99 -14.95 -62.43
CA VAL A 251 -9.78 -13.69 -62.28
C VAL A 251 -9.32 -13.04 -60.96
N ASP A 252 -8.72 -11.85 -60.87
CA ASP A 252 -9.06 -10.47 -61.29
C ASP A 252 -10.25 -9.82 -60.55
N GLU A 253 -10.12 -8.50 -60.35
CA GLU A 253 -10.96 -7.52 -59.63
C GLU A 253 -10.70 -7.41 -58.11
N GLY A 254 -10.22 -6.28 -57.56
CA GLY A 254 -10.68 -4.89 -57.68
C GLY A 254 -11.02 -4.45 -56.23
N GLY A 255 -10.33 -3.50 -55.59
CA GLY A 255 -10.31 -2.08 -55.91
C GLY A 255 -11.28 -1.32 -54.98
N SER A 256 -10.78 -0.26 -54.30
CA SER A 256 -11.48 0.81 -53.54
C SER A 256 -11.22 0.75 -52.03
N GLY A 257 -10.65 1.76 -51.35
CA GLY A 257 -10.64 3.20 -51.62
C GLY A 257 -11.69 3.89 -50.75
N GLY A 258 -11.29 4.54 -49.67
CA GLY A 258 -12.20 5.25 -48.76
C GLY A 258 -11.50 5.90 -47.57
N GLY A 259 -10.92 7.07 -47.82
CA GLY A 259 -10.35 7.97 -46.81
C GLY A 259 -11.42 8.78 -46.03
N PRO A 260 -10.99 9.78 -45.24
CA PRO A 260 -11.61 10.15 -43.97
C PRO A 260 -12.62 11.31 -44.07
N GLY A 261 -13.52 11.41 -43.10
CA GLY A 261 -14.45 12.54 -42.93
C GLY A 261 -14.48 13.03 -41.48
N GLY A 262 -14.08 14.28 -41.28
CA GLY A 262 -14.18 15.01 -40.01
C GLY A 262 -15.40 15.93 -39.92
N GLY A 263 -15.43 16.71 -38.83
CA GLY A 263 -16.41 17.77 -38.54
C GLY A 263 -17.45 17.31 -37.49
N GLY A 264 -17.83 18.07 -36.48
CA GLY A 264 -17.63 19.48 -36.14
C GLY A 264 -18.84 19.95 -35.29
N GLY A 265 -18.65 21.00 -34.48
CA GLY A 265 -19.71 21.79 -33.81
C GLY A 265 -20.22 21.20 -32.49
N GLY A 266 -20.09 21.88 -31.34
CA GLY A 266 -20.97 22.99 -30.89
C GLY A 266 -22.04 22.39 -29.94
N GLU A 267 -22.62 23.00 -28.91
CA GLU A 267 -22.66 24.35 -28.38
C GLU A 267 -23.61 24.30 -27.12
N LYS A 268 -23.37 25.17 -26.12
CA LYS A 268 -24.29 25.75 -25.11
C LYS A 268 -24.92 24.97 -23.92
N GLY A 269 -24.92 25.69 -22.79
CA GLY A 269 -26.00 25.80 -21.78
C GLY A 269 -25.74 25.01 -20.49
N ARG A 270 -25.83 25.55 -19.27
CA ARG A 270 -26.37 26.79 -18.69
C ARG A 270 -25.66 27.02 -17.36
#